data_AF-A0A1D2VDC2-F1
#
_entry.id   AF-A0A1D2VDC2-F1
#
_cell.length_a   1.000
_cell.length_b   1.000
_cell.length_c   1.000
_cell.angle_alpha   90.00
_cell.angle_beta   90.00
_cell.angle_gamma   90.00
#
_symmetry.space_group_name_H-M   'P 1'
#
loop_
_entity.id
_entity.type
_entity.pdbx_description
1 polymer ?
#
loop_
_entity_poly.entity_id
_entity_poly.type
_entity_poly.pdbx_seq_one_letter_code
_entity_poly.pdbx_strand_id
1 'polypeptide(L)'
;PIPSDYVWQDQLPIPYRPFKPVYKMNLGIKFISIDDLFLIDNTYLTTIDEKKTLLSDQNHVNRTIFFDKDDPVTILAIKEAYNYIVNVYLPKRFPKYFQILPNENLLFNKITNHKIPLDSLYCLNTDQINQLLFDLSLQIQEDLLWLIKDPDNQNILPEFRDEYVLKAATCLLPSSFDPSEKFLKNLTAIHGPVPKYSLSLKTSMNKFFNNLKLNKIVQRNNWSIQLNSNFNQISKQTSRFDQSRSSSEKELLSAKNLDFSNDVFLRSERQCLIRLPKSNAVLFSIRYYKTSLKQIKDENLGNDLATAIDGIFPEMAAYKNRGRWGQACKDFL
;
A
#
# COMPACT_ATOMS: atom_id res chain seq x y z
N PRO A 1 -5.90 -23.91 -0.85
CA PRO A 1 -7.05 -23.42 -0.05
C PRO A 1 -6.61 -23.25 1.41
N ILE A 2 -7.20 -22.32 2.18
CA ILE A 2 -7.08 -22.35 3.65
C ILE A 2 -7.70 -23.65 4.20
N PRO A 3 -7.21 -24.15 5.34
CA PRO A 3 -7.89 -25.23 6.08
C PRO A 3 -9.37 -24.91 6.34
N SER A 4 -10.24 -25.92 6.35
CA SER A 4 -11.70 -25.73 6.51
C SER A 4 -12.12 -25.23 7.90
N ASP A 5 -11.31 -25.56 8.90
CA ASP A 5 -11.39 -25.13 10.29
C ASP A 5 -10.86 -23.70 10.52
N TYR A 6 -10.28 -23.06 9.50
CA TYR A 6 -9.86 -21.67 9.60
C TYR A 6 -11.05 -20.75 9.92
N VAL A 7 -10.85 -19.92 10.96
CA VAL A 7 -11.79 -18.90 11.43
C VAL A 7 -11.07 -17.55 11.37
N TRP A 8 -11.51 -16.67 10.47
CA TRP A 8 -10.83 -15.39 10.24
C TRP A 8 -10.82 -14.49 11.47
N GLN A 9 -11.85 -14.57 12.31
CA GLN A 9 -11.99 -13.80 13.55
C GLN A 9 -10.95 -14.17 14.61
N ASP A 10 -10.41 -15.39 14.55
CA ASP A 10 -9.40 -15.89 15.49
C ASP A 10 -7.97 -15.63 14.99
N GLN A 11 -7.82 -15.16 13.74
CA GLN A 11 -6.51 -14.86 13.19
C GLN A 11 -6.10 -13.46 13.60
N LEU A 12 -5.01 -13.36 14.36
CA LEU A 12 -4.40 -12.08 14.67
C LEU A 12 -3.60 -11.54 13.46
N PRO A 13 -3.55 -10.22 13.26
CA PRO A 13 -2.70 -9.62 12.25
C PRO A 13 -1.23 -9.99 12.51
N ILE A 14 -0.51 -10.38 11.45
CA ILE A 14 0.91 -10.70 11.55
C ILE A 14 1.67 -9.46 12.06
N PRO A 15 2.38 -9.54 13.20
CA PRO A 15 3.05 -8.40 13.81
C PRO A 15 4.36 -8.09 13.07
N TYR A 16 4.28 -7.48 11.88
CA TYR A 16 5.46 -7.07 11.15
C TYR A 16 6.24 -6.00 11.94
N ARG A 17 7.48 -6.33 12.34
CA ARG A 17 8.44 -5.45 13.03
C ARG A 17 9.68 -5.23 12.14
N PRO A 18 9.56 -4.49 11.02
CA PRO A 18 10.65 -4.39 10.04
C PRO A 18 11.76 -3.40 10.42
N PHE A 19 11.61 -2.69 11.55
CA PHE A 19 12.62 -1.74 12.03
C PHE A 19 13.93 -2.45 12.40
N LYS A 20 15.04 -1.76 12.16
CA LYS A 20 16.41 -2.24 12.36
C LYS A 20 17.25 -1.12 12.96
N PRO A 21 18.26 -1.43 13.78
CA PRO A 21 19.07 -0.43 14.49
C PRO A 21 19.83 0.49 13.53
N VAL A 22 20.11 0.04 12.30
CA VAL A 22 20.72 0.87 11.25
C VAL A 22 19.78 0.91 10.07
N TYR A 23 19.39 2.13 9.66
CA TYR A 23 18.55 2.31 8.49
C TYR A 23 19.35 2.02 7.21
N LYS A 24 19.02 0.92 6.54
CA LYS A 24 19.65 0.54 5.26
C LYS A 24 18.71 0.83 4.09
N MET A 25 19.21 1.56 3.10
CA MET A 25 18.52 1.75 1.83
C MET A 25 18.78 0.56 0.90
N ASN A 26 17.95 -0.46 1.01
CA ASN A 26 17.91 -1.57 0.06
C ASN A 26 16.45 -1.97 -0.21
N LEU A 27 16.22 -2.88 -1.16
CA LEU A 27 14.87 -3.30 -1.54
C LEU A 27 14.18 -4.17 -0.48
N GLY A 28 14.93 -4.86 0.39
CA GLY A 28 14.39 -5.68 1.48
C GLY A 28 13.41 -6.77 1.04
N ILE A 29 13.59 -7.32 -0.16
CA ILE A 29 12.67 -8.27 -0.78
C ILE A 29 12.94 -9.71 -0.36
N LYS A 30 11.87 -10.50 -0.24
CA LYS A 30 11.88 -11.96 -0.12
C LYS A 30 10.80 -12.57 -0.99
N PHE A 31 10.98 -13.82 -1.44
CA PHE A 31 9.91 -14.53 -2.13
C PHE A 31 8.87 -15.06 -1.14
N ILE A 32 7.61 -15.08 -1.56
CA ILE A 32 6.49 -15.65 -0.80
C ILE A 32 5.63 -16.55 -1.70
N SER A 33 4.76 -17.36 -1.09
CA SER A 33 3.76 -18.14 -1.82
C SER A 33 2.68 -17.22 -2.39
N ILE A 34 2.05 -17.65 -3.49
CA ILE A 34 0.80 -17.04 -3.98
C ILE A 34 -0.30 -17.10 -2.94
N ASP A 35 -0.35 -18.14 -2.14
CA ASP A 35 -1.33 -18.28 -1.06
C ASP A 35 -1.24 -17.17 0.01
N ASP A 36 -0.15 -16.40 0.02
CA ASP A 36 0.06 -15.28 0.93
C ASP A 36 -0.14 -13.91 0.26
N LEU A 37 -0.51 -13.84 -1.01
CA LEU A 37 -0.69 -12.56 -1.71
C LEU A 37 -1.67 -11.62 -0.98
N PHE A 38 -2.87 -12.12 -0.65
CA PHE A 38 -3.87 -11.43 0.15
C PHE A 38 -4.15 -12.20 1.42
N LEU A 39 -4.14 -11.51 2.55
CA LEU A 39 -4.37 -12.10 3.85
C LEU A 39 -5.76 -11.70 4.35
N ILE A 40 -6.34 -12.50 5.24
CA ILE A 40 -7.53 -12.14 5.99
C ILE A 40 -7.21 -12.39 7.45
N ASP A 41 -7.57 -11.44 8.31
CA ASP A 41 -7.42 -11.56 9.75
C ASP A 41 -8.62 -10.88 10.42
N ASN A 42 -8.64 -10.88 11.76
CA ASN A 42 -9.74 -10.34 12.55
C ASN A 42 -9.99 -8.83 12.38
N THR A 43 -9.11 -8.12 11.66
CA THR A 43 -9.29 -6.69 11.30
C THR A 43 -9.95 -6.51 9.93
N TYR A 44 -10.31 -7.58 9.23
CA TYR A 44 -10.88 -7.53 7.89
C TYR A 44 -12.13 -6.65 7.84
N LEU A 45 -13.14 -6.94 8.67
CA LEU A 45 -14.41 -6.22 8.63
C LEU A 45 -14.22 -4.73 8.94
N THR A 46 -13.45 -4.41 9.99
CA THR A 46 -13.15 -3.02 10.35
C THR A 46 -12.41 -2.27 9.25
N THR A 47 -11.49 -2.94 8.54
CA THR A 47 -10.76 -2.37 7.40
C THR A 47 -11.70 -2.08 6.22
N ILE A 48 -12.60 -3.02 5.90
CA ILE A 48 -13.56 -2.85 4.80
C ILE A 48 -14.56 -1.76 5.12
N ASP A 49 -15.05 -1.66 6.37
CA ASP A 49 -15.96 -0.59 6.79
C ASP A 49 -15.29 0.78 6.70
N GLU A 50 -14.03 0.91 7.10
CA GLU A 50 -13.25 2.13 6.91
C GLU A 50 -13.12 2.50 5.43
N LYS A 51 -12.75 1.55 4.57
CA LYS A 51 -12.68 1.77 3.12
C LYS A 51 -14.02 2.20 2.56
N LYS A 52 -15.13 1.63 3.02
CA LYS A 52 -16.48 2.01 2.61
C LYS A 52 -16.80 3.46 2.98
N THR A 53 -16.44 3.91 4.19
CA THR A 53 -16.55 5.32 4.57
C THR A 53 -15.72 6.22 3.65
N LEU A 54 -14.48 5.84 3.35
CA LEU A 54 -13.58 6.61 2.49
C LEU A 54 -14.08 6.69 1.03
N LEU A 55 -14.71 5.63 0.53
CA LEU A 55 -15.33 5.61 -0.80
C LEU A 55 -16.57 6.52 -0.92
N SER A 56 -17.17 6.93 0.20
CA SER A 56 -18.27 7.91 0.20
C SER A 56 -17.81 9.36 0.10
N ASP A 57 -16.52 9.64 0.31
CA ASP A 57 -15.93 10.97 0.16
C ASP A 57 -15.32 11.13 -1.23
N GLN A 58 -15.99 11.90 -2.10
CA GLN A 58 -15.53 12.12 -3.47
C GLN A 58 -14.16 12.82 -3.54
N ASN A 59 -13.82 13.68 -2.57
CA ASN A 59 -12.51 14.33 -2.55
C ASN A 59 -11.40 13.30 -2.27
N HIS A 60 -11.68 12.33 -1.41
CA HIS A 60 -10.78 11.21 -1.14
C HIS A 60 -10.65 10.30 -2.35
N VAL A 61 -11.78 9.89 -2.95
CA VAL A 61 -11.83 9.04 -4.15
C VAL A 61 -11.00 9.64 -5.28
N ASN A 62 -11.20 10.92 -5.61
CA ASN A 62 -10.50 11.60 -6.71
C ASN A 62 -8.97 11.61 -6.54
N ARG A 63 -8.47 11.43 -5.31
CA ARG A 63 -7.04 11.45 -4.98
C ARG A 63 -6.43 10.06 -4.84
N THR A 64 -7.27 9.03 -4.68
CA THR A 64 -6.84 7.68 -4.28
C THR A 64 -7.25 6.58 -5.24
N ILE A 65 -8.26 6.82 -6.08
CA ILE A 65 -8.68 5.92 -7.15
C ILE A 65 -8.56 6.66 -8.48
N PHE A 66 -7.74 6.11 -9.36
CA PHE A 66 -7.51 6.65 -10.70
C PHE A 66 -6.94 5.57 -11.60
N PHE A 67 -7.09 5.77 -12.91
CA PHE A 67 -6.41 4.98 -13.92
C PHE A 67 -6.24 5.78 -15.22
N ASP A 68 -5.25 5.38 -16.02
CA ASP A 68 -5.02 5.87 -17.37
C ASP A 68 -6.10 5.30 -18.31
N LYS A 69 -7.19 6.05 -18.47
CA LYS A 69 -8.36 5.64 -19.24
C LYS A 69 -8.11 5.52 -20.74
N ASP A 70 -7.07 6.19 -21.24
CA ASP A 70 -6.74 6.25 -22.66
C ASP A 70 -5.70 5.18 -23.05
N ASP A 71 -5.19 4.42 -22.09
CA ASP A 71 -4.25 3.32 -22.30
C ASP A 71 -4.94 1.94 -22.23
N PRO A 72 -5.12 1.23 -23.36
CA PRO A 72 -5.74 -0.09 -23.39
C PRO A 72 -5.01 -1.14 -22.53
N VAL A 73 -3.68 -1.01 -22.34
CA VAL A 73 -2.90 -1.94 -21.50
C VAL A 73 -3.26 -1.75 -20.03
N THR A 74 -3.53 -0.51 -19.62
CA THR A 74 -4.03 -0.20 -18.27
C THR A 74 -5.38 -0.84 -18.02
N ILE A 75 -6.32 -0.68 -18.95
CA ILE A 75 -7.65 -1.30 -18.86
C ILE A 75 -7.53 -2.83 -18.80
N LEU A 76 -6.68 -3.43 -19.65
CA LEU A 76 -6.42 -4.86 -19.64
C LEU A 76 -5.85 -5.33 -18.30
N ALA A 77 -4.90 -4.59 -17.72
CA ALA A 77 -4.26 -4.93 -16.45
C ALA A 77 -5.23 -4.87 -15.25
N ILE A 78 -6.14 -3.89 -15.23
CA ILE A 78 -7.20 -3.79 -14.21
C ILE A 78 -8.14 -4.99 -14.32
N LYS A 79 -8.66 -5.27 -15.53
CA LYS A 79 -9.56 -6.40 -15.77
C LYS A 79 -8.91 -7.74 -15.44
N GLU A 80 -7.63 -7.89 -15.80
CA GLU A 80 -6.87 -9.10 -15.49
C GLU A 80 -6.71 -9.32 -13.99
N ALA A 81 -6.31 -8.28 -13.25
CA ALA A 81 -6.21 -8.35 -11.79
C ALA A 81 -7.57 -8.65 -11.15
N TYR A 82 -8.62 -7.94 -11.59
CA TYR A 82 -9.99 -8.16 -11.14
C TYR A 82 -10.41 -9.62 -11.32
N ASN A 83 -10.32 -10.12 -12.55
CA ASN A 83 -10.73 -11.47 -12.88
C ASN A 83 -9.92 -12.52 -12.10
N TYR A 84 -8.62 -12.31 -11.91
CA TYR A 84 -7.79 -13.21 -11.12
C TYR A 84 -8.22 -13.21 -9.65
N ILE A 85 -8.38 -12.03 -9.03
CA ILE A 85 -8.72 -11.91 -7.61
C ILE A 85 -10.11 -12.51 -7.35
N VAL A 86 -11.10 -12.16 -8.17
CA VAL A 86 -12.51 -12.49 -7.97
C VAL A 86 -12.84 -13.93 -8.38
N ASN A 87 -12.33 -14.42 -9.50
CA ASN A 87 -12.67 -15.76 -10.01
C ASN A 87 -11.71 -16.86 -9.55
N VAL A 88 -10.47 -16.51 -9.21
CA VAL A 88 -9.43 -17.50 -8.91
C VAL A 88 -8.97 -17.39 -7.47
N TYR A 89 -8.48 -16.24 -7.05
CA TYR A 89 -7.79 -16.11 -5.77
C TYR A 89 -8.74 -16.30 -4.59
N LEU A 90 -9.70 -15.38 -4.41
CA LEU A 90 -10.59 -15.35 -3.25
C LEU A 90 -11.40 -16.65 -3.09
N PRO A 91 -12.11 -17.16 -4.12
CA PRO A 91 -12.90 -18.37 -3.95
C PRO A 91 -12.06 -19.65 -3.79
N LYS A 92 -10.85 -19.73 -4.36
CA LYS A 92 -9.98 -20.92 -4.15
C LYS A 92 -9.19 -20.84 -2.85
N ARG A 93 -8.75 -19.64 -2.46
CA ARG A 93 -7.96 -19.44 -1.23
C ARG A 93 -8.86 -19.46 -0.01
N PHE A 94 -10.03 -18.82 -0.05
CA PHE A 94 -10.96 -18.62 1.06
C PHE A 94 -12.40 -19.10 0.73
N PRO A 95 -12.61 -20.37 0.31
CA PRO A 95 -13.91 -20.86 -0.19
C PRO A 95 -15.06 -20.79 0.82
N LYS A 96 -14.76 -20.79 2.12
CA LYS A 96 -15.74 -20.64 3.20
C LYS A 96 -16.41 -19.26 3.22
N TYR A 97 -15.68 -18.25 2.75
CA TYR A 97 -16.06 -16.84 2.86
C TYR A 97 -16.37 -16.19 1.53
N PHE A 98 -15.74 -16.63 0.44
CA PHE A 98 -15.96 -16.11 -0.91
C PHE A 98 -16.50 -17.23 -1.78
N GLN A 99 -17.78 -17.12 -2.13
CA GLN A 99 -18.49 -18.15 -2.87
C GLN A 99 -18.90 -17.63 -4.24
N ILE A 100 -18.55 -18.36 -5.28
CA ILE A 100 -19.09 -18.12 -6.61
C ILE A 100 -20.56 -18.56 -6.59
N LEU A 101 -21.46 -17.69 -7.03
CA LEU A 101 -22.88 -17.96 -7.26
C LEU A 101 -23.09 -18.07 -8.78
N PRO A 102 -22.96 -19.27 -9.38
CA PRO A 102 -22.89 -19.41 -10.84
C PRO A 102 -24.16 -18.92 -11.55
N ASN A 103 -25.32 -19.16 -10.95
CA ASN A 103 -26.61 -18.77 -11.51
C ASN A 103 -26.82 -17.25 -11.53
N GLU A 104 -26.13 -16.51 -10.66
CA GLU A 104 -26.21 -15.05 -10.57
C GLU A 104 -25.03 -14.37 -11.29
N ASN A 105 -23.99 -15.13 -11.67
CA ASN A 105 -22.72 -14.60 -12.16
C ASN A 105 -22.04 -13.62 -11.17
N LEU A 106 -22.15 -13.91 -9.86
CA LEU A 106 -21.62 -13.07 -8.78
C LEU A 106 -20.62 -13.83 -7.89
N LEU A 107 -19.65 -13.11 -7.35
CA LEU A 107 -18.90 -13.52 -6.16
C LEU A 107 -19.63 -12.99 -4.93
N PHE A 108 -19.96 -13.86 -3.99
CA PHE A 108 -20.55 -13.53 -2.71
C PHE A 108 -19.51 -13.57 -1.59
N ASN A 109 -19.27 -12.42 -0.98
CA ASN A 109 -18.46 -12.28 0.22
C ASN A 109 -19.37 -12.41 1.46
N LYS A 110 -19.29 -13.57 2.11
CA LYS A 110 -20.09 -13.90 3.29
C LYS A 110 -19.66 -13.16 4.56
N ILE A 111 -18.48 -12.55 4.57
CA ILE A 111 -18.02 -11.76 5.73
C ILE A 111 -18.77 -10.43 5.78
N THR A 112 -18.94 -9.79 4.61
CA THR A 112 -19.55 -8.46 4.48
C THR A 112 -20.99 -8.51 3.97
N ASN A 113 -21.48 -9.69 3.61
CA ASN A 113 -22.75 -9.89 2.91
C ASN A 113 -22.85 -9.10 1.58
N HIS A 114 -21.71 -8.87 0.92
CA HIS A 114 -21.63 -8.13 -0.34
C HIS A 114 -21.48 -9.06 -1.54
N LYS A 115 -22.10 -8.70 -2.67
CA LYS A 115 -21.98 -9.43 -3.93
C LYS A 115 -21.38 -8.52 -4.99
N ILE A 116 -20.45 -9.05 -5.79
CA ILE A 116 -19.85 -8.32 -6.92
C ILE A 116 -19.88 -9.18 -8.19
N PRO A 117 -19.88 -8.58 -9.40
CA PRO A 117 -19.85 -9.33 -10.66
C PRO A 117 -18.61 -10.23 -10.78
N LEU A 118 -18.75 -11.43 -11.33
CA LEU A 118 -17.59 -12.30 -11.61
C LEU A 118 -16.75 -11.79 -12.77
N ASP A 119 -17.41 -11.24 -13.79
CA ASP A 119 -16.76 -10.92 -15.05
C ASP A 119 -16.67 -9.42 -15.34
N SER A 120 -15.47 -8.97 -15.65
CA SER A 120 -15.16 -7.62 -16.12
C SER A 120 -15.31 -7.43 -17.64
N LEU A 121 -15.67 -8.48 -18.40
CA LEU A 121 -15.84 -8.42 -19.85
C LEU A 121 -16.90 -7.39 -20.27
N TYR A 122 -17.95 -7.19 -19.48
CA TYR A 122 -19.02 -6.23 -19.75
C TYR A 122 -18.68 -4.78 -19.38
N CYS A 123 -17.51 -4.54 -18.78
CA CYS A 123 -17.05 -3.19 -18.45
C CYS A 123 -16.42 -2.55 -19.69
N LEU A 124 -17.22 -1.79 -20.44
CA LEU A 124 -16.87 -1.20 -21.73
C LEU A 124 -16.56 0.30 -21.64
N ASN A 125 -16.88 0.94 -20.51
CA ASN A 125 -16.66 2.37 -20.31
C ASN A 125 -15.93 2.68 -18.99
N THR A 126 -15.48 3.93 -18.84
CA THR A 126 -14.72 4.42 -17.68
C THR A 126 -15.42 4.18 -16.36
N ASP A 127 -16.73 4.42 -16.27
CA ASP A 127 -17.50 4.28 -15.03
C ASP A 127 -17.56 2.82 -14.57
N GLN A 128 -17.71 1.90 -15.53
CA GLN A 128 -17.68 0.47 -15.24
C GLN A 128 -16.29 -0.01 -14.82
N ILE A 129 -15.20 0.55 -15.36
CA ILE A 129 -13.84 0.23 -14.90
C ILE A 129 -13.59 0.79 -13.50
N ASN A 130 -14.07 2.01 -13.21
CA ASN A 130 -14.07 2.55 -11.85
C ASN A 130 -14.81 1.61 -10.88
N GLN A 131 -15.98 1.08 -11.28
CA GLN A 131 -16.72 0.14 -10.44
C GLN A 131 -15.88 -1.12 -10.10
N LEU A 132 -15.10 -1.67 -11.04
CA LEU A 132 -14.20 -2.79 -10.75
C LEU A 132 -13.16 -2.44 -9.67
N LEU A 133 -12.61 -1.23 -9.72
CA LEU A 133 -11.65 -0.73 -8.72
C LEU A 133 -12.31 -0.57 -7.34
N PHE A 134 -13.55 -0.08 -7.29
CA PHE A 134 -14.34 0.03 -6.07
C PHE A 134 -14.66 -1.34 -5.48
N ASP A 135 -15.14 -2.26 -6.32
CA ASP A 135 -15.51 -3.62 -5.93
C ASP A 135 -14.32 -4.35 -5.31
N LEU A 136 -13.14 -4.29 -5.95
CA LEU A 136 -11.91 -4.86 -5.40
C LEU A 136 -11.55 -4.25 -4.05
N SER A 137 -11.64 -2.93 -3.93
CA SER A 137 -11.29 -2.22 -2.68
C SER A 137 -12.13 -2.70 -1.48
N LEU A 138 -13.34 -3.22 -1.73
CA LEU A 138 -14.24 -3.75 -0.71
C LEU A 138 -14.15 -5.28 -0.51
N GLN A 139 -13.31 -5.99 -1.28
CA GLN A 139 -13.08 -7.44 -1.09
C GLN A 139 -11.76 -7.77 -0.40
N ILE A 140 -10.77 -6.88 -0.46
CA ILE A 140 -9.43 -7.10 0.12
C ILE A 140 -9.02 -5.95 1.03
N GLN A 141 -8.20 -6.25 2.03
CA GLN A 141 -7.68 -5.22 2.96
C GLN A 141 -6.56 -4.40 2.33
N GLU A 142 -5.87 -4.99 1.37
CA GLU A 142 -4.77 -4.40 0.61
C GLU A 142 -5.27 -3.26 -0.29
N ASP A 143 -4.46 -2.21 -0.40
CA ASP A 143 -4.52 -1.24 -1.50
C ASP A 143 -3.77 -1.80 -2.72
N LEU A 144 -4.16 -1.42 -3.93
CA LEU A 144 -3.56 -1.92 -5.17
C LEU A 144 -3.02 -0.78 -6.03
N LEU A 145 -1.84 -0.97 -6.61
CA LEU A 145 -1.26 -0.09 -7.62
C LEU A 145 -0.86 -0.92 -8.85
N TRP A 146 -1.13 -0.39 -10.04
CA TRP A 146 -0.72 -1.01 -11.30
C TRP A 146 0.43 -0.22 -11.90
N LEU A 147 1.58 -0.88 -11.94
CA LEU A 147 2.80 -0.36 -12.54
C LEU A 147 2.97 -1.00 -13.91
N ILE A 148 3.03 -0.18 -14.97
CA ILE A 148 3.03 -0.64 -16.36
C ILE A 148 4.21 0.00 -17.08
N LYS A 149 4.90 -0.77 -17.93
CA LYS A 149 5.92 -0.21 -18.83
C LYS A 149 5.23 0.56 -19.95
N ASP A 150 5.76 1.73 -20.26
CA ASP A 150 5.21 2.59 -21.30
C ASP A 150 6.34 3.16 -22.18
N PRO A 151 7.04 2.28 -22.95
CA PRO A 151 8.23 2.69 -23.68
C PRO A 151 7.93 3.63 -24.85
N ASP A 152 6.69 3.65 -25.33
CA ASP A 152 6.26 4.44 -26.50
C ASP A 152 5.72 5.83 -26.11
N ASN A 153 5.58 6.10 -24.81
CA ASN A 153 5.08 7.38 -24.33
C ASN A 153 6.11 8.49 -24.52
N GLN A 154 5.83 9.35 -25.49
CA GLN A 154 6.70 10.45 -25.89
C GLN A 154 6.85 11.55 -24.82
N ASN A 155 5.95 11.59 -23.81
CA ASN A 155 6.07 12.50 -22.68
C ASN A 155 7.11 12.03 -21.65
N ILE A 156 7.60 10.79 -21.78
CA ILE A 156 8.67 10.24 -20.93
C ILE A 156 10.01 10.42 -21.65
N LEU A 157 10.96 11.08 -20.98
CA LEU A 157 12.30 11.26 -21.53
C LEU A 157 12.94 9.90 -21.87
N PRO A 158 13.71 9.81 -22.97
CA PRO A 158 14.22 8.53 -23.49
C PRO A 158 14.91 7.65 -22.44
N GLU A 159 15.67 8.24 -21.52
CA GLU A 159 16.41 7.53 -20.46
C GLU A 159 15.52 6.89 -19.38
N PHE A 160 14.23 7.25 -19.32
CA PHE A 160 13.26 6.69 -18.37
C PHE A 160 12.18 5.83 -19.02
N ARG A 161 12.21 5.61 -20.33
CA ARG A 161 11.21 4.80 -21.06
C ARG A 161 11.19 3.32 -20.65
N ASP A 162 12.30 2.83 -20.10
CA ASP A 162 12.39 1.45 -19.58
C ASP A 162 11.91 1.33 -18.11
N GLU A 163 11.54 2.44 -17.47
CA GLU A 163 10.99 2.43 -16.11
C GLU A 163 9.48 2.16 -16.11
N TYR A 164 9.01 1.53 -15.03
CA TYR A 164 7.58 1.34 -14.80
C TYR A 164 6.91 2.65 -14.40
N VAL A 165 5.68 2.85 -14.87
CA VAL A 165 4.83 4.03 -14.62
C VAL A 165 3.62 3.62 -13.79
N LEU A 166 3.26 4.42 -12.80
CA LEU A 166 2.00 4.23 -12.07
C LEU A 166 0.82 4.64 -12.95
N LYS A 167 0.10 3.65 -13.47
CA LYS A 167 -1.01 3.86 -14.40
C LYS A 167 -2.40 3.59 -13.84
N ALA A 168 -2.51 2.89 -12.72
CA ALA A 168 -3.77 2.82 -11.98
C ALA A 168 -3.53 2.61 -10.48
N ALA A 169 -4.50 2.98 -9.66
CA ALA A 169 -4.44 2.82 -8.22
C ALA A 169 -5.84 2.66 -7.60
N THR A 170 -5.87 1.87 -6.52
CA THR A 170 -6.83 1.95 -5.42
C THR A 170 -6.03 2.06 -4.12
N CYS A 171 -5.66 3.28 -3.76
CA CYS A 171 -4.80 3.56 -2.60
C CYS A 171 -5.56 4.36 -1.55
N LEU A 172 -6.56 3.72 -0.93
CA LEU A 172 -7.49 4.38 -0.02
C LEU A 172 -6.84 4.78 1.31
N LEU A 173 -5.78 4.09 1.72
CA LEU A 173 -5.17 4.27 3.04
C LEU A 173 -3.68 4.65 2.92
N PRO A 174 -3.35 5.77 2.25
CA PRO A 174 -1.97 6.15 1.99
C PRO A 174 -1.25 6.66 3.25
N SER A 175 0.08 6.55 3.26
CA SER A 175 0.93 7.02 4.37
C SER A 175 1.61 8.34 4.03
N SER A 176 0.99 9.46 4.41
CA SER A 176 1.59 10.80 4.34
C SER A 176 2.05 11.20 2.92
N PHE A 177 1.31 10.74 1.90
CA PHE A 177 1.46 11.18 0.50
C PHE A 177 0.10 11.21 -0.20
N ASP A 178 0.01 11.99 -1.27
CA ASP A 178 -1.12 11.99 -2.20
C ASP A 178 -0.85 11.02 -3.36
N PRO A 179 -1.62 9.92 -3.50
CA PRO A 179 -1.42 8.98 -4.59
C PRO A 179 -1.60 9.64 -5.97
N SER A 180 -2.50 10.62 -6.10
CA SER A 180 -2.73 11.33 -7.37
C SER A 180 -1.51 12.15 -7.81
N GLU A 181 -0.68 12.63 -6.88
CA GLU A 181 0.59 13.28 -7.20
C GLU A 181 1.60 12.32 -7.83
N LYS A 182 1.38 11.00 -7.75
CA LYS A 182 2.23 9.95 -8.33
C LYS A 182 1.67 9.39 -9.64
N PHE A 183 0.44 9.74 -10.00
CA PHE A 183 -0.21 9.24 -11.22
C PHE A 183 0.58 9.65 -12.47
N LEU A 184 0.73 8.70 -13.41
CA LEU A 184 1.49 8.84 -14.66
C LEU A 184 2.98 9.19 -14.48
N LYS A 185 3.53 9.01 -13.28
CA LYS A 185 4.96 9.17 -13.03
C LYS A 185 5.68 7.82 -13.10
N ASN A 186 6.89 7.84 -13.66
CA ASN A 186 7.80 6.68 -13.62
C ASN A 186 8.41 6.48 -12.22
N LEU A 187 9.04 5.32 -11.99
CA LEU A 187 9.64 4.97 -10.71
C LEU A 187 10.59 6.05 -10.19
N THR A 188 11.45 6.64 -11.04
CA THR A 188 12.35 7.71 -10.63
C THR A 188 11.60 8.96 -10.18
N ALA A 189 10.60 9.41 -10.92
CA ALA A 189 9.80 10.58 -10.57
C ALA A 189 8.96 10.36 -9.30
N ILE A 190 8.40 9.15 -9.12
CA ILE A 190 7.67 8.76 -7.90
C ILE A 190 8.58 8.82 -6.67
N HIS A 191 9.83 8.39 -6.80
CA HIS A 191 10.78 8.30 -5.69
C HIS A 191 11.73 9.50 -5.59
N GLY A 192 11.62 10.49 -6.46
CA GLY A 192 12.44 11.71 -6.44
C GLY A 192 12.52 12.39 -5.07
N PRO A 193 11.43 12.45 -4.27
CA PRO A 193 11.47 13.00 -2.91
C PRO A 193 12.24 12.15 -1.88
N VAL A 194 12.56 10.88 -2.19
CA VAL A 194 13.24 9.97 -1.26
C VAL A 194 14.75 10.26 -1.26
N PRO A 195 15.35 10.67 -0.12
CA PRO A 195 16.76 11.00 -0.04
C PRO A 195 17.64 9.85 -0.54
N LYS A 196 18.67 10.17 -1.33
CA LYS A 196 19.65 9.20 -1.88
C LYS A 196 19.05 8.12 -2.81
N TYR A 197 17.79 8.25 -3.26
CA TYR A 197 17.19 7.27 -4.17
C TYR A 197 18.01 7.04 -5.44
N SER A 198 18.36 8.12 -6.15
CA SER A 198 19.08 8.02 -7.43
C SER A 198 20.45 7.37 -7.29
N LEU A 199 21.12 7.59 -6.15
CA LEU A 199 22.47 7.06 -5.88
C LEU A 199 22.43 5.62 -5.36
N SER A 200 21.48 5.29 -4.48
CA SER A 200 21.51 4.06 -3.70
C SER A 200 20.48 3.01 -4.11
N LEU A 201 19.39 3.39 -4.78
CA LEU A 201 18.27 2.49 -5.07
C LEU A 201 17.88 2.40 -6.54
N LYS A 202 17.94 3.49 -7.31
CA LYS A 202 17.40 3.57 -8.69
C LYS A 202 17.81 2.37 -9.56
N THR A 203 19.11 2.09 -9.68
CA THR A 203 19.62 0.99 -10.51
C THR A 203 19.09 -0.37 -10.05
N SER A 204 19.13 -0.63 -8.75
CA SER A 204 18.64 -1.90 -8.19
C SER A 204 17.12 -2.06 -8.35
N MET A 205 16.37 -0.96 -8.20
CA MET A 205 14.92 -0.91 -8.34
C MET A 205 14.51 -1.21 -9.78
N ASN A 206 15.08 -0.49 -10.74
CA ASN A 206 14.79 -0.70 -12.17
C ASN A 206 15.15 -2.11 -12.60
N LYS A 207 16.35 -2.60 -12.20
CA LYS A 207 16.77 -3.98 -12.47
C LYS A 207 15.79 -4.99 -11.87
N PHE A 208 15.32 -4.78 -10.64
CA PHE A 208 14.35 -5.66 -10.00
C PHE A 208 13.02 -5.69 -10.77
N PHE A 209 12.43 -4.54 -11.05
CA PHE A 209 11.15 -4.45 -11.75
C PHE A 209 11.22 -5.06 -13.16
N ASN A 210 12.32 -4.83 -13.88
CA ASN A 210 12.55 -5.41 -15.21
C ASN A 210 12.72 -6.93 -15.18
N ASN A 211 13.28 -7.48 -14.09
CA ASN A 211 13.60 -8.91 -14.00
C ASN A 211 12.59 -9.73 -13.19
N LEU A 212 11.62 -9.11 -12.51
CA LEU A 212 10.56 -9.82 -11.79
C LEU A 212 9.90 -10.82 -12.75
N LYS A 213 9.95 -12.11 -12.46
CA LYS A 213 9.44 -13.17 -13.35
C LYS A 213 7.96 -13.45 -13.07
N LEU A 214 7.27 -14.02 -14.06
CA LEU A 214 5.94 -14.59 -13.86
C LEU A 214 5.96 -15.64 -12.74
N ASN A 215 4.84 -15.77 -12.02
CA ASN A 215 4.67 -16.71 -10.90
C ASN A 215 5.66 -16.52 -9.74
N LYS A 216 6.41 -15.41 -9.71
CA LYS A 216 7.23 -15.01 -8.56
C LYS A 216 6.58 -13.83 -7.89
N ILE A 217 6.34 -13.98 -6.60
CA ILE A 217 5.79 -12.92 -5.76
C ILE A 217 6.86 -12.55 -4.78
N VAL A 218 7.13 -11.27 -4.72
CA VAL A 218 8.02 -10.74 -3.70
C VAL A 218 7.21 -10.01 -2.66
N GLN A 219 7.65 -10.13 -1.42
CA GLN A 219 7.22 -9.31 -0.30
C GLN A 219 8.39 -8.48 0.17
N ARG A 220 8.11 -7.23 0.55
CA ARG A 220 8.96 -6.43 1.43
C ARG A 220 8.11 -5.80 2.51
N ASN A 221 8.78 -5.20 3.49
CA ASN A 221 8.11 -4.40 4.50
C ASN A 221 8.71 -2.99 4.52
N ASN A 222 7.85 -2.01 4.75
CA ASN A 222 8.22 -0.62 5.01
C ASN A 222 7.62 -0.20 6.36
N TRP A 223 8.20 0.81 7.01
CA TRP A 223 7.63 1.35 8.24
C TRP A 223 7.83 2.85 8.41
N SER A 224 6.93 3.42 9.21
CA SER A 224 6.94 4.80 9.65
C SER A 224 6.28 4.90 11.03
N ILE A 225 6.50 6.03 11.70
CA ILE A 225 5.71 6.42 12.87
C ILE A 225 4.59 7.34 12.38
N GLN A 226 3.36 7.03 12.78
CA GLN A 226 2.17 7.79 12.46
C GLN A 226 1.62 8.42 13.74
N LEU A 227 1.38 9.73 13.65
CA LEU A 227 0.72 10.52 14.68
C LEU A 227 -0.76 10.61 14.34
N ASN A 228 -1.64 10.45 15.32
CA ASN A 228 -3.10 10.35 15.24
C ASN A 228 -3.62 9.00 14.73
N SER A 229 -4.81 8.65 15.22
CA SER A 229 -5.46 7.37 14.96
C SER A 229 -6.06 7.22 13.56
N ASN A 230 -6.28 8.31 12.82
CA ASN A 230 -6.89 8.27 11.49
C ASN A 230 -5.93 7.65 10.47
N PHE A 231 -6.34 6.54 9.83
CA PHE A 231 -5.52 5.76 8.92
C PHE A 231 -5.26 6.46 7.58
N ASN A 232 -6.03 7.51 7.28
CA ASN A 232 -5.95 8.30 6.07
C ASN A 232 -5.21 9.62 6.32
N GLN A 233 -3.94 9.68 5.93
CA GLN A 233 -3.16 10.92 5.93
C GLN A 233 -2.74 11.26 4.51
N ILE A 234 -3.70 11.71 3.69
CA ILE A 234 -3.33 12.38 2.46
C ILE A 234 -2.82 13.78 2.79
N SER A 235 -1.51 13.87 3.02
CA SER A 235 -0.78 15.14 2.95
C SER A 235 -0.15 15.26 1.57
N LYS A 236 -0.11 16.48 1.02
CA LYS A 236 0.82 16.77 -0.08
C LYS A 236 2.21 16.31 0.35
N GLN A 237 2.88 15.49 -0.46
CA GLN A 237 4.28 15.20 -0.17
C GLN A 237 4.98 16.55 -0.12
N THR A 238 5.61 16.90 1.01
CA THR A 238 6.45 18.09 1.10
C THR A 238 7.70 17.85 0.25
N SER A 239 7.51 17.88 -1.07
CA SER A 239 8.55 18.06 -2.05
C SER A 239 8.40 19.50 -2.53
N ARG A 240 9.52 20.22 -2.50
CA ARG A 240 9.71 21.67 -2.71
C ARG A 240 9.64 22.45 -1.41
N PHE A 241 10.81 22.97 -0.99
CA PHE A 241 11.04 24.41 -0.84
C PHE A 241 9.88 25.29 -0.31
N ASP A 242 9.06 24.79 0.60
CA ASP A 242 8.17 25.62 1.39
C ASP A 242 8.98 26.18 2.57
N GLN A 243 10.01 26.97 2.22
CA GLN A 243 10.62 27.96 3.10
C GLN A 243 9.67 29.17 3.27
N SER A 244 8.53 29.21 2.57
CA SER A 244 7.56 30.30 2.65
C SER A 244 6.41 30.06 3.63
N ARG A 245 6.20 28.84 4.12
CA ARG A 245 5.70 28.66 5.49
C ARG A 245 6.87 28.78 6.44
N SER A 246 7.02 30.02 6.91
CA SER A 246 7.82 30.45 8.04
C SER A 246 8.28 29.29 8.94
N SER A 247 9.56 29.35 9.27
CA SER A 247 10.20 28.97 10.52
C SER A 247 9.48 29.48 11.78
N SER A 248 8.17 29.26 11.86
CA SER A 248 7.35 29.26 13.06
C SER A 248 7.25 27.79 13.46
N GLU A 249 8.17 27.38 14.33
CA GLU A 249 8.07 26.24 15.25
C GLU A 249 7.07 25.16 14.80
N LYS A 250 7.54 24.13 14.07
CA LYS A 250 6.84 22.84 14.13
C LYS A 250 6.93 22.41 15.59
N GLU A 251 5.89 22.67 16.36
CA GLU A 251 5.82 22.36 17.79
C GLU A 251 6.35 20.94 18.02
N LEU A 252 7.48 20.85 18.73
CA LEU A 252 8.06 19.58 19.12
C LEU A 252 7.03 18.89 20.00
N LEU A 253 6.65 17.67 19.65
CA LEU A 253 5.74 16.93 20.50
C LEU A 253 6.48 16.56 21.78
N SER A 254 5.81 16.76 22.91
CA SER A 254 6.25 16.28 24.21
C SER A 254 5.57 14.95 24.50
N ALA A 255 6.32 13.98 25.03
CA ALA A 255 5.76 12.70 25.47
C ALA A 255 4.63 12.87 26.50
N LYS A 256 4.65 13.96 27.28
CA LYS A 256 3.62 14.26 28.29
C LYS A 256 2.26 14.61 27.68
N ASN A 257 2.21 15.01 26.41
CA ASN A 257 1.01 15.48 25.72
C ASN A 257 0.47 14.47 24.69
N LEU A 258 0.99 13.24 24.68
CA LEU A 258 0.60 12.20 23.73
C LEU A 258 0.09 10.95 24.46
N ASP A 259 -1.05 10.42 24.03
CA ASP A 259 -1.47 9.08 24.44
C ASP A 259 -0.83 8.04 23.52
N PHE A 260 0.26 7.41 23.93
CA PHE A 260 0.95 6.38 23.13
C PHE A 260 0.14 5.08 22.93
N SER A 261 -1.03 4.97 23.55
CA SER A 261 -2.00 3.90 23.31
C SER A 261 -2.88 4.21 22.10
N ASN A 262 -3.22 5.49 21.88
CA ASN A 262 -4.28 5.92 20.97
C ASN A 262 -3.86 6.96 19.91
N ASP A 263 -2.72 7.62 20.08
CA ASP A 263 -2.27 8.73 19.22
C ASP A 263 -0.97 8.44 18.47
N VAL A 264 -0.17 7.47 18.91
CA VAL A 264 1.15 7.21 18.30
C VAL A 264 1.29 5.75 17.94
N PHE A 265 1.52 5.49 16.65
CA PHE A 265 1.52 4.14 16.12
C PHE A 265 2.75 3.87 15.26
N LEU A 266 3.29 2.66 15.41
CA LEU A 266 4.09 2.05 14.38
C LEU A 266 3.16 1.66 13.24
N ARG A 267 3.35 2.30 12.08
CA ARG A 267 2.75 1.85 10.83
C ARG A 267 3.74 0.94 10.12
N SER A 268 3.32 -0.29 9.85
CA SER A 268 4.07 -1.25 9.03
C SER A 268 3.28 -1.55 7.76
N GLU A 269 3.94 -1.49 6.61
CA GLU A 269 3.34 -1.79 5.32
C GLU A 269 3.92 -3.09 4.81
N ARG A 270 3.07 -4.08 4.59
CA ARG A 270 3.41 -5.30 3.87
C ARG A 270 3.12 -5.07 2.39
N GLN A 271 4.19 -5.10 1.61
CA GLN A 271 4.21 -4.69 0.22
C GLN A 271 4.51 -5.92 -0.64
N CYS A 272 3.57 -6.31 -1.50
CA CYS A 272 3.70 -7.48 -2.37
C CYS A 272 3.69 -7.08 -3.84
N LEU A 273 4.60 -7.62 -4.64
CA LEU A 273 4.68 -7.35 -6.08
C LEU A 273 4.57 -8.65 -6.85
N ILE A 274 3.66 -8.68 -7.83
CA ILE A 274 3.46 -9.80 -8.74
C ILE A 274 3.30 -9.29 -10.17
N ARG A 275 3.89 -10.01 -11.13
CA ARG A 275 3.70 -9.73 -12.55
C ARG A 275 2.46 -10.46 -13.06
N LEU A 276 1.56 -9.71 -13.70
CA LEU A 276 0.37 -10.24 -14.35
C LEU A 276 0.72 -10.86 -15.72
N PRO A 277 0.26 -12.07 -16.02
CA PRO A 277 0.70 -12.82 -17.22
C PRO A 277 0.23 -12.28 -18.57
N LYS A 278 -0.94 -11.63 -18.66
CA LYS A 278 -1.51 -11.14 -19.93
C LYS A 278 -1.06 -9.72 -20.24
N SER A 279 -1.24 -8.81 -19.30
CA SER A 279 -0.87 -7.39 -19.44
C SER A 279 0.61 -7.12 -19.22
N ASN A 280 1.34 -8.06 -18.61
CA ASN A 280 2.73 -7.88 -18.17
C ASN A 280 2.92 -6.74 -17.13
N ALA A 281 1.82 -6.17 -16.62
CA ALA A 281 1.83 -5.18 -15.56
C ALA A 281 2.37 -5.79 -14.26
N VAL A 282 2.97 -4.96 -13.41
CA VAL A 282 3.30 -5.32 -12.04
C VAL A 282 2.17 -4.82 -11.14
N LEU A 283 1.42 -5.75 -10.56
CA LEU A 283 0.46 -5.47 -9.52
C LEU A 283 1.20 -5.35 -8.19
N PHE A 284 1.07 -4.18 -7.57
CA PHE A 284 1.67 -3.85 -6.29
C PHE A 284 0.57 -3.74 -5.22
N SER A 285 0.53 -4.72 -4.33
CA SER A 285 -0.39 -4.79 -3.20
C SER A 285 0.26 -4.23 -1.93
N ILE A 286 -0.49 -3.42 -1.17
CA ILE A 286 -0.02 -2.76 0.05
C ILE A 286 -1.04 -3.00 1.16
N ARG A 287 -0.68 -3.82 2.15
CA ARG A 287 -1.43 -3.94 3.39
C ARG A 287 -0.79 -3.10 4.47
N TYR A 288 -1.58 -2.29 5.16
CA TYR A 288 -1.11 -1.52 6.30
C TYR A 288 -1.45 -2.25 7.61
N TYR A 289 -0.55 -2.12 8.58
CA TYR A 289 -0.68 -2.60 9.94
C TYR A 289 -0.39 -1.43 10.87
N LYS A 290 -1.17 -1.34 11.94
CA LYS A 290 -1.04 -0.28 12.94
C LYS A 290 -0.87 -0.94 14.31
N THR A 291 0.20 -0.57 15.00
CA THR A 291 0.50 -1.07 16.35
C THR A 291 0.81 0.12 17.23
N SER A 292 0.11 0.28 18.35
CA SER A 292 0.36 1.41 19.26
C SER A 292 1.77 1.31 19.84
N LEU A 293 2.41 2.44 20.11
CA LEU A 293 3.74 2.41 20.74
C LEU A 293 3.68 1.78 22.13
N LYS A 294 2.55 1.94 22.84
CA LYS A 294 2.30 1.18 24.06
C LYS A 294 2.40 -0.33 23.83
N GLN A 295 1.73 -0.86 22.80
CA GLN A 295 1.82 -2.28 22.50
C GLN A 295 3.26 -2.70 22.13
N ILE A 296 4.01 -1.90 21.36
CA ILE A 296 5.43 -2.18 21.07
C ILE A 296 6.26 -2.27 22.35
N LYS A 297 6.00 -1.38 23.32
CA LYS A 297 6.66 -1.41 24.62
C LYS A 297 6.27 -2.65 25.43
N ASP A 298 4.97 -2.99 25.46
CA ASP A 298 4.46 -4.18 26.14
C ASP A 298 4.99 -5.49 25.50
N GLU A 299 5.34 -5.47 24.20
CA GLU A 299 6.04 -6.54 23.47
C GLU A 299 7.55 -6.61 23.80
N ASN A 300 8.06 -5.78 24.71
CA ASN A 300 9.49 -5.62 25.04
C ASN A 300 10.38 -5.19 23.86
N LEU A 301 9.80 -4.50 22.87
CA LEU A 301 10.51 -4.01 21.69
C LEU A 301 10.80 -2.50 21.74
N GLY A 302 10.60 -1.87 22.91
CA GLY A 302 10.80 -0.43 23.12
C GLY A 302 12.21 0.03 22.74
N ASN A 303 13.23 -0.62 23.32
CA ASN A 303 14.64 -0.32 23.05
C ASN A 303 15.02 -0.54 21.59
N ASP A 304 14.50 -1.59 20.95
CA ASP A 304 14.79 -1.89 19.54
C ASP A 304 14.20 -0.81 18.62
N LEU A 305 12.97 -0.37 18.88
CA LEU A 305 12.34 0.71 18.12
C LEU A 305 13.05 2.05 18.39
N ALA A 306 13.40 2.37 19.63
CA ALA A 306 14.15 3.58 19.97
C ALA A 306 15.52 3.62 19.23
N THR A 307 16.24 2.50 19.25
CA THR A 307 17.51 2.35 18.51
C THR A 307 17.29 2.51 17.00
N ALA A 308 16.22 1.93 16.45
CA ALA A 308 15.89 2.09 15.04
C ALA A 308 15.51 3.53 14.67
N ILE A 309 14.84 4.26 15.56
CA ILE A 309 14.54 5.69 15.39
C ILE A 309 15.84 6.50 15.30
N ASP A 310 16.82 6.23 16.17
CA ASP A 310 18.14 6.87 16.14
C ASP A 310 18.95 6.50 14.90
N GLY A 311 18.85 5.24 14.46
CA GLY A 311 19.48 4.71 13.25
C GLY A 311 19.01 5.32 11.93
N ILE A 312 17.96 6.15 11.92
CA ILE A 312 17.53 6.89 10.73
C ILE A 312 18.55 8.01 10.44
N PHE A 313 19.24 7.90 9.32
CA PHE A 313 20.24 8.89 8.91
C PHE A 313 19.63 10.28 8.64
N PRO A 314 20.39 11.39 8.77
CA PRO A 314 19.85 12.75 8.85
C PRO A 314 18.87 13.15 7.73
N GLU A 315 19.21 12.91 6.47
CA GLU A 315 18.36 13.30 5.35
C GLU A 315 17.05 12.48 5.32
N MET A 316 17.10 11.18 5.67
CA MET A 316 15.91 10.34 5.81
C MET A 316 15.08 10.71 7.05
N ALA A 317 15.73 11.16 8.13
CA ALA A 317 15.06 11.65 9.32
C ALA A 317 14.25 12.93 9.03
N ALA A 318 14.81 13.84 8.22
CA ALA A 318 14.10 15.01 7.74
C ALA A 318 12.91 14.61 6.85
N TYR A 319 13.11 13.69 5.90
CA TYR A 319 12.05 13.17 5.03
C TYR A 319 10.90 12.51 5.81
N LYS A 320 11.21 11.72 6.84
CA LYS A 320 10.22 11.07 7.73
C LYS A 320 9.71 12.00 8.84
N ASN A 321 10.10 13.27 8.83
CA ASN A 321 9.75 14.28 9.84
C ASN A 321 10.08 13.83 11.29
N ARG A 322 11.13 13.02 11.46
CA ARG A 322 11.56 12.44 12.75
C ARG A 322 11.78 13.51 13.81
N GLY A 323 12.27 14.70 13.42
CA GLY A 323 12.50 15.80 14.36
C GLY A 323 11.26 16.20 15.17
N ARG A 324 10.04 16.00 14.65
CA ARG A 324 8.79 16.36 15.33
C ARG A 324 8.36 15.36 16.41
N TRP A 325 8.61 14.07 16.21
CA TRP A 325 8.05 12.99 17.04
C TRP A 325 9.11 12.08 17.68
N GLY A 326 10.33 12.10 17.17
CA GLY A 326 11.37 11.13 17.50
C GLY A 326 11.74 11.10 18.97
N GLN A 327 11.98 12.28 19.57
CA GLN A 327 12.36 12.35 20.97
C GLN A 327 11.21 11.91 21.89
N ALA A 328 9.99 12.41 21.69
CA ALA A 328 8.83 11.98 22.48
C ALA A 328 8.57 10.48 22.40
N CYS A 329 8.70 9.88 21.21
CA CYS A 329 8.56 8.43 21.06
C CYS A 329 9.63 7.68 21.86
N LYS A 330 10.90 8.12 21.79
CA LYS A 330 12.00 7.49 22.53
C LYS A 330 11.91 7.69 24.05
N ASP A 331 11.40 8.82 24.51
CA ASP A 331 11.21 9.07 25.94
C ASP A 331 10.13 8.15 26.53
N PHE A 332 9.14 7.76 25.72
CA PHE A 332 8.10 6.82 26.11
C PHE A 332 8.53 5.36 26.06
N LEU A 333 9.19 4.94 24.96
CA LEU A 333 9.62 3.56 24.72
C LEU A 333 10.61 3.12 25.81
#